data_AF-A0A9Y2P5X7-F1
#
_entry.id   AF-A0A9Y2P5X7-F1
#
_cell.length_a   1.000
_cell.length_b   1.000
_cell.length_c   1.000
_cell.angle_alpha   90.00
_cell.angle_beta   90.00
_cell.angle_gamma   90.00
#
_symmetry.space_group_name_H-M   'P 1'
#
loop_
_entity.id
_entity.type
_entity.pdbx_description
1 polymer ?
#
loop_
_entity_poly.entity_id
_entity_poly.type
_entity_poly.pdbx_seq_one_letter_code
_entity_poly.pdbx_strand_id
1 'polypeptide(L)'
;MKSLISTLIAMTFIGTASLATPLEDVQSQQAYHRAKEAVFWSQGAMGVALSLDAIRKLGGDYNDIGYLSDQANWKYQILTPNSVSLYVESVIKTSQFTPVVVELPPVTQRTDIFGTIMDSFQTPLTDVGSKGADAGLGGKYIILPASYQGTVPNGYIPVHTERNISFFNFRVIPASFSDNDMNEARGMIQNINVYPYNDPDRKGMHIDVFDHPYQNVDPRDATYFDILAELLNEETVVERDQMMAVNLCGCAFEAVLPASVSNPVAASQ
;
A
#
# COMPACT_ATOMS: atom_id res chain seq x y z
N MET A 1 41.71 -69.82 40.89
CA MET A 1 41.91 -69.09 39.63
C MET A 1 40.56 -68.64 39.10
N LYS A 2 40.39 -67.32 38.97
CA LYS A 2 39.44 -66.58 38.13
C LYS A 2 37.93 -66.78 38.38
N SER A 3 37.42 -65.92 39.26
CA SER A 3 36.05 -65.42 39.31
C SER A 3 35.67 -64.78 37.97
N LEU A 4 34.57 -65.21 37.34
CA LEU A 4 33.88 -64.48 36.28
C LEU A 4 32.62 -63.85 36.90
N ILE A 5 32.70 -62.56 37.19
CA ILE A 5 31.53 -61.72 37.44
C ILE A 5 31.13 -61.15 36.08
N SER A 6 30.07 -61.70 35.48
CA SER A 6 29.39 -61.09 34.34
C SER A 6 28.54 -59.95 34.86
N THR A 7 29.07 -58.73 34.82
CA THR A 7 28.33 -57.51 35.12
C THR A 7 27.31 -57.26 34.01
N LEU A 8 26.05 -57.56 34.26
CA LEU A 8 24.93 -57.17 33.42
C LEU A 8 24.72 -55.65 33.61
N ILE A 9 25.24 -54.83 32.71
CA ILE A 9 24.90 -53.42 32.64
C ILE A 9 23.48 -53.35 32.06
N ALA A 10 22.48 -53.23 32.94
CA ALA A 10 21.16 -52.80 32.55
C ALA A 10 21.27 -51.33 32.11
N MET A 11 21.38 -51.10 30.80
CA MET A 11 21.09 -49.79 30.23
C MET A 11 19.60 -49.52 30.44
N THR A 12 19.27 -48.87 31.55
CA THR A 12 18.02 -48.15 31.68
C THR A 12 18.04 -47.04 30.63
N PHE A 13 17.39 -47.30 29.49
CA PHE A 13 16.84 -46.23 28.69
C PHE A 13 15.86 -45.48 29.59
N ILE A 14 16.32 -44.40 30.22
CA ILE A 14 15.42 -43.35 30.65
C ILE A 14 14.86 -42.84 29.33
N GLY A 15 13.69 -43.36 28.96
CA GLY A 15 12.92 -42.80 27.87
C GLY A 15 12.75 -41.33 28.18
N THR A 16 13.47 -40.48 27.45
CA THR A 16 13.08 -39.10 27.34
C THR A 16 11.73 -39.16 26.66
N ALA A 17 10.66 -39.17 27.47
CA ALA A 17 9.37 -38.73 27.00
C ALA A 17 9.63 -37.29 26.56
N SER A 18 9.98 -37.11 25.29
CA SER A 18 9.83 -35.84 24.62
C SER A 18 8.39 -35.47 24.92
N LEU A 19 8.19 -34.39 25.67
CA LEU A 19 6.88 -33.80 25.83
C LEU A 19 6.47 -33.38 24.42
N ALA A 20 5.84 -34.30 23.69
CA ALA A 20 5.38 -34.06 22.35
C ALA A 20 4.35 -32.94 22.50
N THR A 21 4.71 -31.75 22.05
CA THR A 21 3.76 -30.64 21.95
C THR A 21 2.61 -31.15 21.09
N PRO A 22 1.35 -31.03 21.55
CA PRO A 22 0.21 -31.41 20.75
C PRO A 22 0.25 -30.69 19.40
N LEU A 23 -0.16 -31.35 18.32
CA LEU A 23 -0.15 -30.77 16.97
C LEU A 23 -0.88 -29.42 16.92
N GLU A 24 -1.96 -29.28 17.69
CA GLU A 24 -2.74 -28.04 17.84
C GLU A 24 -1.93 -26.89 18.45
N ASP A 25 -1.03 -27.17 19.40
CA ASP A 25 -0.12 -26.17 19.97
C ASP A 25 0.91 -25.73 18.93
N VAL A 26 1.47 -26.67 18.15
CA VAL A 26 2.42 -26.36 17.07
C VAL A 26 1.75 -25.50 15.99
N GLN A 27 0.54 -25.84 15.56
CA GLN A 27 -0.21 -25.08 14.56
C GLN A 27 -0.55 -23.67 15.07
N SER A 28 -0.96 -23.55 16.34
CA SER A 28 -1.25 -22.27 16.98
C SER A 28 0.00 -21.38 17.05
N GLN A 29 1.16 -21.94 17.43
CA GLN A 29 2.43 -21.21 17.43
C GLN A 29 2.81 -20.78 16.01
N GLN A 30 2.68 -21.66 15.02
CA GLN A 30 2.98 -21.33 13.61
C GLN A 30 2.10 -20.17 13.11
N ALA A 31 0.79 -20.21 13.37
CA ALA A 31 -0.13 -19.14 13.00
C ALA A 31 0.25 -17.82 13.69
N TYR A 32 0.56 -17.85 14.99
CA TYR A 32 1.02 -16.67 15.73
C TYR A 32 2.31 -16.07 15.15
N HIS A 33 3.28 -16.91 14.79
CA HIS A 33 4.53 -16.44 14.18
C HIS A 33 4.28 -15.84 12.80
N ARG A 34 3.53 -16.51 11.93
CA ARG A 34 3.18 -15.99 10.60
C ARG A 34 2.42 -14.67 10.66
N ALA A 35 1.48 -14.54 11.60
CA ALA A 35 0.73 -13.31 11.80
C ALA A 35 1.64 -12.12 12.18
N LYS A 36 2.63 -12.33 13.05
CA LYS A 36 3.62 -11.29 13.39
C LYS A 36 4.47 -10.88 12.19
N GLU A 37 5.00 -11.85 11.44
CA GLU A 37 5.81 -11.56 10.25
C GLU A 37 4.98 -10.83 9.18
N ALA A 38 3.69 -11.18 9.04
CA ALA A 38 2.79 -10.50 8.13
C ALA A 38 2.63 -9.02 8.47
N VAL A 39 2.44 -8.67 9.75
CA VAL A 39 2.33 -7.26 10.20
C VAL A 39 3.55 -6.45 9.80
N PHE A 40 4.76 -6.98 9.99
CA PHE A 40 5.99 -6.27 9.61
C PHE A 40 6.13 -6.13 8.09
N TRP A 41 5.81 -7.19 7.34
CA TRP A 41 5.87 -7.18 5.88
C TRP A 41 4.87 -6.21 5.26
N SER A 42 3.64 -6.14 5.77
CA SER A 42 2.55 -5.35 5.20
C SER A 42 2.52 -3.89 5.66
N GLN A 43 3.48 -3.40 6.44
CA GLN A 43 3.41 -2.07 7.04
C GLN A 43 3.15 -0.95 6.01
N GLY A 44 3.84 -0.97 4.86
CA GLY A 44 3.61 0.02 3.79
C GLY A 44 2.21 -0.09 3.18
N ALA A 45 1.75 -1.32 2.93
CA ALA A 45 0.43 -1.61 2.38
C ALA A 45 -0.71 -1.25 3.33
N MET A 46 -0.53 -1.43 4.64
CA MET A 46 -1.52 -1.03 5.64
C MET A 46 -1.79 0.47 5.59
N GLY A 47 -0.76 1.30 5.47
CA GLY A 47 -0.93 2.75 5.31
C GLY A 47 -1.77 3.11 4.07
N VAL A 48 -1.55 2.43 2.95
CA VAL A 48 -2.34 2.63 1.72
C VAL A 48 -3.80 2.17 1.90
N ALA A 49 -4.01 1.01 2.55
CA ALA A 49 -5.35 0.48 2.83
C ALA A 49 -6.16 1.41 3.74
N LEU A 50 -5.53 1.93 4.80
CA LEU A 50 -6.18 2.88 5.72
C LEU A 50 -6.47 4.22 5.03
N SER A 51 -5.62 4.66 4.10
CA SER A 51 -5.90 5.86 3.30
C SER A 51 -7.12 5.67 2.41
N LEU A 52 -7.23 4.52 1.76
CA LEU A 52 -8.41 4.17 0.96
C LEU A 52 -9.69 4.13 1.81
N ASP A 53 -9.64 3.47 2.98
CA ASP A 53 -10.77 3.41 3.92
C ASP A 53 -11.21 4.80 4.39
N ALA A 54 -10.25 5.67 4.73
CA ALA A 54 -10.53 7.05 5.14
C ALA A 54 -11.19 7.88 4.01
N ILE A 55 -10.71 7.76 2.78
CA ILE A 55 -11.32 8.39 1.59
C ILE A 55 -12.73 7.84 1.34
N ARG A 56 -12.93 6.52 1.45
CA ARG A 56 -14.23 5.86 1.26
C ARG A 56 -15.28 6.28 2.27
N LYS A 57 -14.89 6.48 3.53
CA LYS A 57 -15.77 7.02 4.58
C LYS A 57 -16.30 8.42 4.28
N LEU A 58 -15.66 9.15 3.37
CA LEU A 58 -16.05 10.47 2.91
C LEU A 58 -16.70 10.45 1.52
N GLY A 59 -16.98 9.26 0.97
CA GLY A 59 -17.72 9.08 -0.28
C GLY A 59 -16.85 8.96 -1.53
N GLY A 60 -15.52 8.89 -1.39
CA GLY A 60 -14.63 8.57 -2.50
C GLY A 60 -14.39 7.07 -2.69
N ASP A 61 -13.54 6.73 -3.65
CA ASP A 61 -13.01 5.40 -3.87
C ASP A 61 -11.64 5.49 -4.58
N TYR A 62 -11.15 4.37 -5.11
CA TYR A 62 -9.96 4.35 -5.96
C TYR A 62 -10.00 5.42 -7.05
N ASN A 63 -8.83 6.02 -7.31
CA ASN A 63 -8.61 7.08 -8.28
C ASN A 63 -9.28 8.42 -7.94
N ASP A 64 -10.01 8.53 -6.83
CA ASP A 64 -10.39 9.83 -6.26
C ASP A 64 -9.23 10.43 -5.46
N ILE A 65 -9.31 11.72 -5.20
CA ILE A 65 -8.26 12.52 -4.57
C ILE A 65 -8.74 13.00 -3.20
N GLY A 66 -8.08 12.54 -2.15
CA GLY A 66 -8.16 13.16 -0.82
C GLY A 66 -7.21 14.35 -0.75
N TYR A 67 -7.65 15.48 -0.21
CA TYR A 67 -6.75 16.62 -0.02
C TYR A 67 -7.06 17.41 1.24
N LEU A 68 -6.07 18.16 1.72
CA LEU A 68 -6.26 19.12 2.79
C LEU A 68 -6.42 20.54 2.22
N SER A 69 -7.57 21.18 2.48
CA SER A 69 -7.75 22.60 2.16
C SER A 69 -6.97 23.54 3.09
N ASP A 70 -6.47 23.06 4.23
CA ASP A 70 -5.63 23.81 5.15
C ASP A 70 -4.56 22.92 5.81
N GLN A 71 -3.64 23.47 6.60
CA GLN A 71 -2.54 22.66 7.14
C GLN A 71 -3.05 21.55 8.06
N ALA A 72 -2.37 20.39 8.08
CA ALA A 72 -2.79 19.23 8.88
C ALA A 72 -3.11 19.59 10.33
N ASN A 73 -4.31 19.18 10.79
CA ASN A 73 -4.76 19.29 12.16
C ASN A 73 -4.83 17.90 12.83
N TRP A 74 -5.30 17.84 14.08
CA TRP A 74 -5.35 16.58 14.86
C TRP A 74 -6.30 15.50 14.28
N LYS A 75 -7.23 15.87 13.39
CA LYS A 75 -8.15 14.93 12.72
C LYS A 75 -7.46 14.19 11.58
N TYR A 76 -6.41 14.77 10.99
CA TYR A 76 -5.61 14.15 9.94
C TYR A 76 -4.52 13.26 10.54
N GLN A 77 -4.90 12.02 10.87
CA GLN A 77 -4.06 11.09 11.63
C GLN A 77 -3.15 10.23 10.75
N ILE A 78 -2.42 10.87 9.84
CA ILE A 78 -1.28 10.24 9.16
C ILE A 78 -0.05 10.25 10.06
N LEU A 79 0.90 9.34 9.83
CA LEU A 79 2.15 9.32 10.60
C LEU A 79 3.04 10.52 10.24
N THR A 80 3.39 11.34 11.24
CA THR A 80 4.33 12.47 11.13
C THR A 80 3.98 13.51 10.05
N PRO A 81 2.75 14.08 10.05
CA PRO A 81 2.37 15.05 9.05
C PRO A 81 3.21 16.31 9.17
N ASN A 82 3.51 16.92 8.02
CA ASN A 82 4.07 18.26 7.96
C ASN A 82 2.98 19.31 8.21
N SER A 83 3.27 20.33 9.02
CA SER A 83 2.33 21.41 9.37
C SER A 83 2.44 22.67 8.49
N VAL A 84 3.17 22.60 7.38
CA VAL A 84 3.43 23.73 6.46
C VAL A 84 2.83 23.49 5.08
N SER A 85 2.92 22.25 4.58
CA SER A 85 2.38 21.86 3.27
C SER A 85 0.93 21.41 3.32
N LEU A 86 0.21 21.60 2.23
CA LEU A 86 -1.09 20.97 2.00
C LEU A 86 -0.86 19.58 1.38
N TYR A 87 -1.51 18.57 1.93
CA TYR A 87 -1.41 17.20 1.43
C TYR A 87 -2.45 16.92 0.36
N VAL A 88 -2.05 16.17 -0.66
CA VAL A 88 -2.92 15.64 -1.72
C VAL A 88 -2.56 14.19 -1.93
N GLU A 89 -3.54 13.30 -1.93
CA GLU A 89 -3.31 11.87 -1.99
C GLU A 89 -4.33 11.17 -2.88
N SER A 90 -3.93 10.02 -3.40
CA SER A 90 -4.84 9.12 -4.09
C SER A 90 -4.33 7.69 -3.97
N VAL A 91 -5.26 6.77 -3.73
CA VAL A 91 -5.02 5.34 -3.92
C VAL A 91 -5.50 4.99 -5.32
N ILE A 92 -4.56 4.63 -6.17
CA ILE A 92 -4.78 4.47 -7.60
C ILE A 92 -4.91 2.99 -7.92
N LYS A 93 -5.99 2.60 -8.58
CA LYS A 93 -6.17 1.23 -9.08
C LYS A 93 -6.21 1.22 -10.60
N THR A 94 -5.21 0.57 -11.18
CA THR A 94 -5.21 0.20 -12.60
C THR A 94 -6.06 -1.06 -12.80
N SER A 95 -6.69 -1.16 -13.97
CA SER A 95 -7.28 -2.44 -14.39
C SER A 95 -6.26 -3.20 -15.25
N GLN A 96 -6.48 -4.50 -15.47
CA GLN A 96 -5.56 -5.37 -16.22
C GLN A 96 -5.08 -4.78 -17.57
N PHE A 97 -5.92 -4.00 -18.25
CA PHE A 97 -5.59 -3.45 -19.57
C PHE A 97 -5.71 -1.93 -19.68
N THR A 98 -6.15 -1.24 -18.62
CA THR A 98 -6.37 0.21 -18.67
C THR A 98 -5.41 0.91 -17.73
N PRO A 99 -4.39 1.60 -18.28
CA PRO A 99 -3.56 2.52 -17.52
C PRO A 99 -4.37 3.62 -16.86
N VAL A 100 -3.83 4.19 -15.78
CA VAL A 100 -4.38 5.38 -15.12
C VAL A 100 -3.39 6.52 -15.30
N VAL A 101 -3.91 7.71 -15.55
CA VAL A 101 -3.13 8.94 -15.71
C VAL A 101 -3.23 9.76 -14.42
N VAL A 102 -2.08 10.22 -13.93
CA VAL A 102 -1.97 11.29 -12.93
C VAL A 102 -1.47 12.53 -13.67
N GLU A 103 -2.32 13.54 -13.80
CA GLU A 103 -2.03 14.79 -14.46
C GLU A 103 -1.76 15.88 -13.43
N LEU A 104 -0.57 16.48 -13.50
CA LEU A 104 -0.11 17.54 -12.62
C LEU A 104 -0.02 18.87 -13.36
N PRO A 105 -0.47 19.99 -12.75
CA PRO A 105 -0.23 21.31 -13.29
C PRO A 105 1.26 21.70 -13.14
N PRO A 106 1.75 22.67 -13.94
CA PRO A 106 3.06 23.26 -13.70
C PRO A 106 3.14 23.92 -12.34
N VAL A 107 4.31 23.86 -11.71
CA VAL A 107 4.60 24.60 -10.49
C VAL A 107 4.71 26.09 -10.80
N THR A 108 4.56 26.94 -9.79
CA THR A 108 4.71 28.38 -9.95
C THR A 108 5.97 28.85 -9.22
N GLN A 109 6.24 30.16 -9.25
CA GLN A 109 7.27 30.75 -8.39
C GLN A 109 6.91 30.74 -6.90
N ARG A 110 5.63 30.50 -6.57
CA ARG A 110 5.06 30.63 -5.22
C ARG A 110 4.54 29.31 -4.66
N THR A 111 4.34 28.30 -5.51
CA THR A 111 3.79 27.02 -5.08
C THR A 111 4.52 25.89 -5.81
N ASP A 112 5.08 24.95 -5.04
CA ASP A 112 5.72 23.74 -5.55
C ASP A 112 4.86 22.49 -5.28
N ILE A 113 5.08 21.44 -6.06
CA ILE A 113 4.57 20.09 -5.78
C ILE A 113 5.78 19.23 -5.45
N PHE A 114 5.72 18.47 -4.36
CA PHE A 114 6.78 17.55 -3.98
C PHE A 114 6.20 16.21 -3.57
N GLY A 115 6.73 15.13 -4.13
CA GLY A 115 6.50 13.79 -3.64
C GLY A 115 6.85 12.75 -4.69
N THR A 116 6.35 11.55 -4.45
CA THR A 116 6.71 10.35 -5.21
C THR A 116 5.44 9.54 -5.46
N ILE A 117 5.25 9.08 -6.70
CA ILE A 117 4.29 8.03 -7.01
C ILE A 117 4.94 6.71 -6.60
N MET A 118 4.23 5.91 -5.81
CA MET A 118 4.72 4.67 -5.22
C MET A 118 3.80 3.50 -5.59
N ASP A 119 4.29 2.27 -5.43
CA ASP A 119 3.42 1.08 -5.44
C ASP A 119 2.63 0.96 -4.13
N SER A 120 1.72 -0.01 -4.03
CA SER A 120 0.90 -0.22 -2.82
C SER A 120 1.69 -0.57 -1.56
N PHE A 121 2.97 -0.96 -1.66
CA PHE A 121 3.85 -1.17 -0.52
C PHE A 121 4.72 0.05 -0.21
N GLN A 122 4.40 1.20 -0.82
CA GLN A 122 5.15 2.45 -0.74
C GLN A 122 6.58 2.36 -1.29
N THR A 123 6.81 1.44 -2.24
CA THR A 123 8.07 1.40 -3.01
C THR A 123 8.08 2.57 -4.01
N PRO A 124 9.11 3.43 -4.03
CA PRO A 124 9.15 4.59 -4.92
C PRO A 124 9.24 4.17 -6.39
N LEU A 125 8.42 4.78 -7.24
CA LEU A 125 8.42 4.56 -8.70
C LEU A 125 8.94 5.78 -9.44
N THR A 126 8.43 6.98 -9.15
CA THR A 126 8.90 8.21 -9.78
C THR A 126 8.59 9.45 -8.93
N ASP A 127 9.51 10.41 -8.94
CA ASP A 127 9.34 11.68 -8.25
C ASP A 127 8.63 12.72 -9.14
N VAL A 128 7.93 13.65 -8.51
CA VAL A 128 7.12 14.69 -9.19
C VAL A 128 7.49 16.11 -8.75
N GLY A 129 7.07 17.08 -9.57
CA GLY A 129 7.23 18.52 -9.37
C GLY A 129 8.63 19.03 -9.69
N SER A 130 9.05 20.13 -9.04
CA SER A 130 10.26 20.89 -9.43
C SER A 130 11.56 20.06 -9.47
N LYS A 131 11.61 18.96 -8.72
CA LYS A 131 12.74 18.01 -8.65
C LYS A 131 12.41 16.63 -9.21
N GLY A 132 11.19 16.43 -9.71
CA GLY A 132 10.73 15.18 -10.28
C GLY A 132 10.96 15.08 -11.79
N ALA A 133 10.35 14.06 -12.39
CA ALA A 133 10.45 13.79 -13.82
C ALA A 133 9.85 14.91 -14.70
N ASP A 134 8.87 15.67 -14.19
CA ASP A 134 8.29 16.81 -14.90
C ASP A 134 9.11 18.12 -14.79
N ALA A 135 10.15 18.15 -13.93
CA ALA A 135 11.00 19.31 -13.70
C ALA A 135 10.25 20.63 -13.36
N GLY A 136 9.05 20.52 -12.79
CA GLY A 136 8.16 21.63 -12.44
C GLY A 136 7.30 22.13 -13.59
N LEU A 137 7.43 21.56 -14.80
CA LEU A 137 6.62 21.97 -15.96
C LEU A 137 5.23 21.36 -15.97
N GLY A 138 4.93 20.49 -14.99
CA GLY A 138 3.71 19.68 -15.00
C GLY A 138 3.80 18.57 -16.05
N GLY A 139 2.87 17.62 -15.97
CA GLY A 139 2.96 16.47 -16.85
C GLY A 139 1.86 15.46 -16.61
N LYS A 140 1.76 14.51 -17.54
CA LYS A 140 0.85 13.38 -17.49
C LYS A 140 1.64 12.12 -17.22
N TYR A 141 1.62 11.67 -15.98
CA TYR A 141 2.22 10.41 -15.56
C TYR A 141 1.25 9.28 -15.91
N ILE A 142 1.67 8.31 -16.71
CA ILE A 142 0.85 7.16 -17.07
C ILE A 142 1.32 5.94 -16.27
N ILE A 143 0.48 5.49 -15.35
CA ILE A 143 0.72 4.31 -14.52
C ILE A 143 0.31 3.08 -15.31
N LEU A 144 1.32 2.27 -15.62
CA LEU A 144 1.19 1.09 -16.47
C LEU A 144 1.08 -0.15 -15.58
N PRO A 145 -0.03 -0.90 -15.62
CA PRO A 145 -0.14 -2.17 -14.90
C PRO A 145 0.91 -3.15 -15.43
N ALA A 146 1.32 -4.12 -14.59
CA ALA A 146 2.30 -5.14 -14.96
C ALA A 146 1.93 -5.92 -16.24
N SER A 147 0.63 -6.09 -16.51
CA SER A 147 0.10 -6.75 -17.70
C SER A 147 0.07 -5.88 -18.97
N TYR A 148 0.47 -4.61 -18.90
CA TYR A 148 0.44 -3.71 -20.05
C TYR A 148 1.52 -4.07 -21.07
N GLN A 149 1.10 -4.48 -22.27
CA GLN A 149 1.97 -4.83 -23.40
C GLN A 149 1.95 -3.79 -24.53
N GLY A 150 1.28 -2.67 -24.32
CA GLY A 150 1.18 -1.60 -25.31
C GLY A 150 2.45 -0.73 -25.36
N THR A 151 2.53 0.12 -26.38
CA THR A 151 3.53 1.18 -26.43
C THR A 151 3.12 2.35 -25.54
N VAL A 152 4.06 2.92 -24.78
CA VAL A 152 3.82 4.14 -24.02
C VAL A 152 3.34 5.26 -24.97
N PRO A 153 2.17 5.88 -24.73
CA PRO A 153 1.67 6.95 -25.57
C PRO A 153 2.58 8.19 -25.54
N ASN A 154 2.72 8.86 -26.68
CA ASN A 154 3.49 10.11 -26.77
C ASN A 154 2.93 11.18 -25.83
N GLY A 155 3.82 11.95 -25.19
CA GLY A 155 3.45 13.03 -24.29
C GLY A 155 3.14 12.61 -22.85
N TYR A 156 3.35 11.33 -22.51
CA TYR A 156 3.22 10.82 -21.14
C TYR A 156 4.58 10.44 -20.56
N ILE A 157 4.71 10.61 -19.24
CA ILE A 157 5.83 10.13 -18.44
C ILE A 157 5.46 8.72 -17.95
N PRO A 158 6.15 7.65 -18.39
CA PRO A 158 5.79 6.30 -18.01
C PRO A 158 6.13 6.00 -16.54
N VAL A 159 5.20 5.35 -15.84
CA VAL A 159 5.39 4.83 -14.49
C VAL A 159 5.10 3.34 -14.52
N HIS A 160 6.15 2.53 -14.42
CA HIS A 160 6.04 1.08 -14.42
C HIS A 160 5.89 0.55 -13.01
N THR A 161 4.92 -0.35 -12.80
CA THR A 161 4.70 -1.02 -11.52
C THR A 161 4.42 -2.50 -11.74
N GLU A 162 4.84 -3.34 -10.79
CA GLU A 162 4.51 -4.76 -10.76
C GLU A 162 3.12 -5.03 -10.12
N ARG A 163 2.46 -3.96 -9.66
CA ARG A 163 1.25 -3.99 -8.86
C ARG A 163 0.08 -3.29 -9.56
N ASN A 164 -1.14 -3.69 -9.23
CA ASN A 164 -2.37 -3.05 -9.72
C ASN A 164 -2.66 -1.77 -8.96
N ILE A 165 -2.28 -1.70 -7.68
CA ILE A 165 -2.50 -0.55 -6.82
C ILE A 165 -1.20 0.27 -6.70
N SER A 166 -1.34 1.57 -6.91
CA SER A 166 -0.32 2.58 -6.70
C SER A 166 -0.84 3.63 -5.73
N PHE A 167 0.04 4.45 -5.20
CA PHE A 167 -0.31 5.45 -4.19
C PHE A 167 0.55 6.69 -4.37
N PHE A 168 -0.02 7.86 -4.10
CA PHE A 168 0.76 9.04 -3.81
C PHE A 168 0.21 9.78 -2.61
N ASN A 169 1.11 10.50 -1.94
CA ASN A 169 0.80 11.48 -0.91
C ASN A 169 1.74 12.67 -1.14
N PHE A 170 1.32 13.56 -2.04
CA PHE A 170 2.08 14.73 -2.45
C PHE A 170 1.92 15.85 -1.44
N ARG A 171 2.92 16.72 -1.40
CA ARG A 171 2.90 17.99 -0.69
C ARG A 171 2.80 19.11 -1.73
N VAL A 172 1.74 19.90 -1.64
CA VAL A 172 1.66 21.20 -2.29
C VAL A 172 2.18 22.24 -1.29
N ILE A 173 3.26 22.91 -1.67
CA ILE A 173 4.08 23.73 -0.78
C ILE A 173 3.92 25.20 -1.16
N PRO A 174 3.08 25.98 -0.44
CA PRO A 174 2.99 27.42 -0.65
C PRO A 174 4.25 28.12 -0.13
N ALA A 175 4.63 29.23 -0.75
CA ALA A 175 5.80 30.02 -0.36
C ALA A 175 5.61 30.77 0.98
N SER A 176 4.37 30.97 1.42
CA SER A 176 4.03 31.49 2.74
C SER A 176 2.60 31.13 3.13
N PHE A 177 2.18 31.51 4.33
CA PHE A 177 0.81 31.35 4.81
C PHE A 177 -0.09 32.58 4.54
N SER A 178 0.32 33.47 3.63
CA SER A 178 -0.57 34.55 3.19
C SER A 178 -1.80 33.97 2.49
N ASP A 179 -2.95 34.65 2.60
CA ASP A 179 -4.19 34.21 1.93
C ASP A 179 -3.98 34.02 0.42
N ASN A 180 -3.14 34.84 -0.21
CA ASN A 180 -2.84 34.74 -1.63
C ASN A 180 -2.11 33.45 -1.98
N ASP A 181 -1.04 33.10 -1.26
CA ASP A 181 -0.27 31.89 -1.55
C ASP A 181 -1.07 30.62 -1.18
N MET A 182 -1.84 30.66 -0.10
CA MET A 182 -2.71 29.55 0.28
C MET A 182 -3.82 29.31 -0.75
N ASN A 183 -4.42 30.37 -1.28
CA ASN A 183 -5.43 30.25 -2.34
C ASN A 183 -4.85 29.75 -3.66
N GLU A 184 -3.62 30.17 -4.00
CA GLU A 184 -2.90 29.64 -5.15
C GLU A 184 -2.63 28.14 -4.99
N ALA A 185 -2.14 27.71 -3.82
CA ALA A 185 -1.91 26.31 -3.52
C ALA A 185 -3.19 25.47 -3.60
N ARG A 186 -4.31 25.95 -3.01
CA ARG A 186 -5.62 25.29 -3.16
C ARG A 186 -6.05 25.20 -4.62
N GLY A 187 -5.85 26.26 -5.40
CA GLY A 187 -6.13 26.25 -6.84
C GLY A 187 -5.28 25.24 -7.61
N MET A 188 -4.00 25.08 -7.24
CA MET A 188 -3.11 24.06 -7.79
C MET A 188 -3.61 22.65 -7.49
N ILE A 189 -4.04 22.39 -6.25
CA ILE A 189 -4.63 21.10 -5.85
C ILE A 189 -5.80 20.72 -6.77
N GLN A 190 -6.73 21.65 -7.02
CA GLN A 190 -7.90 21.40 -7.88
C GLN A 190 -7.56 21.15 -9.36
N ASN A 191 -6.30 21.38 -9.76
CA ASN A 191 -5.81 21.09 -11.11
C ASN A 191 -5.00 19.78 -11.19
N ILE A 192 -4.84 19.06 -10.08
CA ILE A 192 -4.33 17.68 -10.08
C ILE A 192 -5.49 16.77 -10.48
N ASN A 193 -5.26 15.87 -11.43
CA ASN A 193 -6.32 14.97 -11.89
C ASN A 193 -5.83 13.53 -11.93
N VAL A 194 -6.70 12.59 -11.59
CA VAL A 194 -6.49 11.16 -11.79
C VAL A 194 -7.63 10.62 -12.64
N TYR A 195 -7.34 9.88 -13.71
CA TYR A 195 -8.36 9.35 -14.62
C TYR A 195 -7.86 8.14 -15.41
N PRO A 196 -8.75 7.22 -15.83
CA PRO A 196 -8.37 6.14 -16.72
C PRO A 196 -7.95 6.69 -18.09
N TYR A 197 -6.87 6.15 -18.66
CA TYR A 197 -6.29 6.65 -19.91
C TYR A 197 -7.28 6.65 -21.10
N ASN A 198 -8.22 5.70 -21.12
CA ASN A 198 -9.22 5.55 -22.18
C ASN A 198 -10.47 6.42 -22.00
N ASP A 199 -10.62 7.10 -20.85
CA ASP A 199 -11.76 7.98 -20.57
C ASP A 199 -11.30 9.20 -19.74
N PRO A 200 -10.62 10.18 -20.36
CA PRO A 200 -10.07 11.34 -19.68
C PRO A 200 -11.11 12.28 -19.06
N ASP A 201 -12.39 12.15 -19.46
CA ASP A 201 -13.49 12.93 -18.90
C ASP A 201 -13.93 12.36 -17.54
N ARG A 202 -13.65 11.08 -17.26
CA ARG A 202 -13.91 10.43 -15.97
C ARG A 202 -12.80 10.71 -14.95
N LYS A 203 -12.69 11.98 -14.56
CA LYS A 203 -11.77 12.44 -13.52
C LYS A 203 -12.24 12.03 -12.13
N GLY A 204 -11.29 11.64 -11.28
CA GLY A 204 -11.52 11.43 -9.86
C GLY A 204 -12.05 12.68 -9.16
N MET A 205 -12.88 12.46 -8.16
CA MET A 205 -13.42 13.53 -7.33
C MET A 205 -12.34 14.09 -6.40
N HIS A 206 -12.46 15.38 -6.08
CA HIS A 206 -11.66 16.01 -5.02
C HIS A 206 -12.45 16.03 -3.73
N ILE A 207 -11.90 15.43 -2.68
CA ILE A 207 -12.54 15.27 -1.39
C ILE A 207 -11.69 15.99 -0.36
N ASP A 208 -12.24 17.07 0.19
CA ASP A 208 -11.58 17.80 1.28
C ASP A 208 -11.67 17.00 2.58
N VAL A 209 -10.53 16.52 3.06
CA VAL A 209 -10.46 15.71 4.29
C VAL A 209 -10.06 16.54 5.52
N PHE A 210 -9.81 17.84 5.37
CA PHE A 210 -9.21 18.68 6.43
C PHE A 210 -9.97 18.68 7.75
N ASP A 211 -11.30 18.84 7.73
CA ASP A 211 -12.11 18.91 8.96
C ASP A 211 -12.84 17.60 9.31
N HIS A 212 -12.42 16.49 8.69
CA HIS A 212 -13.00 15.17 8.88
C HIS A 212 -12.03 14.21 9.58
N PRO A 213 -12.51 13.27 10.41
CA PRO A 213 -11.66 12.21 10.96
C PRO A 213 -11.05 11.38 9.83
N TYR A 214 -9.74 11.49 9.67
CA TYR A 214 -8.97 10.76 8.68
C TYR A 214 -8.03 9.80 9.43
N GLN A 215 -8.45 8.55 9.54
CA GLN A 215 -7.79 7.53 10.36
C GLN A 215 -6.75 6.78 9.53
N ASN A 216 -5.47 7.04 9.76
CA ASN A 216 -4.36 6.30 9.16
C ASN A 216 -3.40 5.76 10.24
N VAL A 217 -3.98 5.30 11.35
CA VAL A 217 -3.25 4.65 12.44
C VAL A 217 -3.62 3.18 12.46
N ASP A 218 -2.60 2.33 12.44
CA ASP A 218 -2.75 0.88 12.43
C ASP A 218 -3.65 0.37 13.57
N PRO A 219 -4.65 -0.47 13.26
CA PRO A 219 -5.40 -1.21 14.26
C PRO A 219 -4.47 -2.05 15.13
N ARG A 220 -4.80 -2.14 16.42
CA ARG A 220 -4.04 -2.92 17.42
C ARG A 220 -4.73 -4.25 17.78
N ASP A 221 -5.65 -4.68 16.93
CA ASP A 221 -6.46 -5.89 17.07
C ASP A 221 -6.59 -6.63 15.72
N ALA A 222 -7.43 -7.66 15.68
CA ALA A 222 -7.60 -8.52 14.51
C ALA A 222 -8.12 -7.80 13.26
N THR A 223 -8.73 -6.62 13.40
CA THR A 223 -9.22 -5.80 12.27
C THR A 223 -8.08 -5.44 11.31
N TYR A 224 -6.82 -5.41 11.78
CA TYR A 224 -5.64 -5.25 10.93
C TYR A 224 -5.65 -6.22 9.75
N PHE A 225 -5.97 -7.50 10.01
CA PHE A 225 -5.92 -8.53 9.00
C PHE A 225 -7.09 -8.44 8.02
N ASP A 226 -8.27 -8.02 8.48
CA ASP A 226 -9.44 -7.82 7.60
C ASP A 226 -9.17 -6.70 6.59
N ILE A 227 -8.65 -5.55 7.07
CA ILE A 227 -8.28 -4.41 6.22
C ILE A 227 -7.17 -4.79 5.24
N LEU A 228 -6.13 -5.49 5.73
CA LEU A 228 -5.04 -5.94 4.88
C LEU A 228 -5.56 -6.88 3.78
N ALA A 229 -6.41 -7.82 4.13
CA ALA A 229 -6.92 -8.81 3.20
C ALA A 229 -7.84 -8.18 2.14
N GLU A 230 -8.61 -7.14 2.49
CA GLU A 230 -9.37 -6.36 1.51
C GLU A 230 -8.45 -5.76 0.42
N LEU A 231 -7.37 -5.08 0.82
CA LEU A 231 -6.41 -4.52 -0.13
C LEU A 231 -5.72 -5.61 -0.96
N LEU A 232 -5.25 -6.69 -0.32
CA LEU A 232 -4.52 -7.76 -0.99
C LEU A 232 -5.38 -8.56 -1.98
N ASN A 233 -6.70 -8.62 -1.79
CA ASN A 233 -7.62 -9.24 -2.74
C ASN A 233 -7.73 -8.48 -4.06
N GLU A 234 -7.49 -7.18 -4.04
CA GLU A 234 -7.50 -6.32 -5.23
C GLU A 234 -6.11 -6.17 -5.86
N GLU A 235 -5.08 -6.73 -5.23
CA GLU A 235 -3.69 -6.57 -5.60
C GLU A 235 -3.12 -7.80 -6.33
N THR A 236 -2.12 -7.57 -7.18
CA THR A 236 -1.30 -8.63 -7.76
C THR A 236 -0.21 -9.06 -6.76
N VAL A 237 -0.14 -10.37 -6.50
CA VAL A 237 0.96 -10.95 -5.73
C VAL A 237 2.22 -11.02 -6.61
N VAL A 238 3.18 -10.14 -6.33
CA VAL A 238 4.49 -10.14 -6.98
C VAL A 238 5.36 -11.28 -6.45
N GLU A 239 6.36 -11.70 -7.23
CA GLU A 239 7.20 -12.88 -6.92
C GLU A 239 7.80 -12.83 -5.51
N ARG A 240 8.35 -11.67 -5.11
CA ARG A 240 8.97 -11.48 -3.78
C ARG A 240 8.00 -11.69 -2.60
N ASP A 241 6.70 -11.56 -2.83
CA ASP A 241 5.67 -11.59 -1.79
C ASP A 241 4.92 -12.92 -1.72
N GLN A 242 5.16 -13.85 -2.65
CA GLN A 242 4.41 -15.11 -2.74
C GLN A 242 4.44 -15.92 -1.44
N MET A 243 5.61 -16.02 -0.79
CA MET A 243 5.74 -16.74 0.48
C MET A 243 4.95 -16.07 1.62
N MET A 244 4.88 -14.74 1.62
CA MET A 244 4.12 -13.99 2.62
C MET A 244 2.61 -14.12 2.39
N ALA A 245 2.17 -14.06 1.13
CA ALA A 245 0.78 -14.31 0.76
C ALA A 245 0.32 -15.74 1.16
N VAL A 246 1.15 -16.76 0.92
CA VAL A 246 0.87 -18.14 1.34
C VAL A 246 0.83 -18.29 2.86
N ASN A 247 1.69 -17.58 3.59
CA ASN A 247 1.68 -17.60 5.05
C ASN A 247 0.37 -17.06 5.64
N LEU A 248 -0.30 -16.14 4.94
CA LEU A 248 -1.63 -15.64 5.32
C LEU A 248 -2.74 -16.67 5.07
N CYS A 249 -2.71 -17.44 3.96
CA CYS A 249 -3.67 -18.52 3.69
C CYS A 249 -3.73 -19.57 4.81
N GLY A 250 -2.59 -19.92 5.41
CA GLY A 250 -2.50 -20.94 6.45
C GLY A 250 -3.04 -20.53 7.83
N CYS A 251 -3.44 -19.26 7.99
CA CYS A 251 -3.91 -18.69 9.25
C CYS A 251 -5.44 -18.52 9.24
N ALA A 252 -6.25 -19.55 8.99
CA ALA A 252 -7.73 -19.42 8.96
C ALA A 252 -8.31 -18.31 8.03
N PHE A 253 -7.51 -17.74 7.12
CA PHE A 253 -7.92 -16.74 6.13
C PHE A 253 -8.24 -17.37 4.76
N GLU A 254 -8.65 -18.63 4.71
CA GLU A 254 -8.97 -19.35 3.47
C GLU A 254 -10.08 -18.67 2.63
N ALA A 255 -10.87 -17.77 3.22
CA ALA A 255 -11.96 -17.07 2.53
C ALA A 255 -11.57 -15.72 1.91
N VAL A 256 -10.33 -15.23 2.09
CA VAL A 256 -10.02 -13.81 1.89
C VAL A 256 -8.79 -13.57 1.01
N LEU A 257 -8.37 -14.54 0.18
CA LEU A 257 -7.28 -14.35 -0.77
C LEU A 257 -7.71 -14.71 -2.21
N PRO A 258 -7.13 -14.05 -3.23
CA PRO A 258 -7.50 -14.31 -4.62
C PRO A 258 -7.26 -15.77 -4.99
N ALA A 259 -8.11 -16.31 -5.87
CA ALA A 259 -8.11 -17.72 -6.26
C ALA A 259 -6.76 -18.26 -6.80
N SER A 260 -5.88 -17.37 -7.26
CA SER A 260 -4.52 -17.70 -7.71
C SER A 260 -3.58 -18.15 -6.58
N VAL A 261 -3.83 -17.72 -5.34
CA VAL A 261 -3.02 -18.06 -4.17
C VAL A 261 -3.57 -19.30 -3.45
N SER A 262 -4.89 -19.51 -3.48
CA SER A 262 -5.53 -20.66 -2.84
C SER A 262 -5.33 -21.98 -3.59
N ASN A 263 -4.86 -21.97 -4.85
CA ASN A 263 -4.61 -23.19 -5.62
C ASN A 263 -3.39 -23.08 -6.56
N PRO A 264 -2.15 -23.27 -6.07
CA PRO A 264 -0.93 -23.12 -6.87
C PRO A 264 -0.77 -24.13 -8.02
N VAL A 265 -1.64 -25.14 -8.12
CA VAL A 265 -1.62 -26.16 -9.20
C VAL A 265 -2.43 -25.72 -10.43
N ALA A 266 -3.32 -24.73 -10.30
CA ALA A 266 -4.17 -24.28 -11.41
C ALA A 266 -3.52 -23.22 -12.32
N ALA A 267 -2.39 -22.63 -11.92
CA ALA A 267 -1.72 -21.57 -12.68
C ALA A 267 -0.74 -22.09 -13.76
N SER A 268 -0.67 -23.40 -13.99
CA SER A 268 0.24 -24.04 -14.96
C SER A 268 -0.44 -25.00 -15.95
N GLN A 269 -1.68 -24.71 -16.35
CA GLN A 269 -2.33 -25.33 -17.51
C GLN A 269 -2.84 -24.29 -18.51
#